data_AF-A0A959V1X2-F1
#
_entry.id   AF-A0A959V1X2-F1
#
_cell.length_a   1.000
_cell.length_b   1.000
_cell.length_c   1.000
_cell.angle_alpha   90.00
_cell.angle_beta   90.00
_cell.angle_gamma   90.00
#
_symmetry.space_group_name_H-M   'P 1'
#
loop_
_entity.id
_entity.type
_entity.pdbx_description
1 polymer ?
#
loop_
_entity_poly.entity_id
_entity_poly.type
_entity_poly.pdbx_seq_one_letter_code
_entity_poly.pdbx_strand_id
1 'polypeptide(L)'
;GTLRRQGFCAAWNVFVQLGCTDDSYAMEVPADMTWSSFFDAFLPPAPDGDLRASLSGYLGLDPTGQVMDQLDWLGVFGNEPVGLTAGSPAQLLQHLLEQKWALGAGDKDMIVMQHVFRYARGAERRRLSSSLVVEGRDRTDTAMARTVGLPLAIAARLVLNGQVAERGVLLPLSSGLYDPILDELEELGIAFREQEEVLPD
;
A
#
# COMPACT_ATOMS: atom_id res chain seq x y z
N GLY A 1 11.86 -3.69 -1.49
CA GLY A 1 11.05 -2.62 -2.12
C GLY A 1 9.58 -2.99 -2.05
N THR A 2 8.70 -2.15 -2.56
CA THR A 2 7.24 -2.36 -2.47
C THR A 2 6.61 -2.39 -3.86
N LEU A 3 5.66 -3.30 -4.08
CA LEU A 3 4.94 -3.41 -5.35
C LEU A 3 3.68 -2.54 -5.35
N ARG A 4 3.38 -1.93 -6.50
CA ARG A 4 2.17 -1.16 -6.76
C ARG A 4 1.71 -1.42 -8.19
N ARG A 5 0.41 -1.27 -8.44
CA ARG A 5 -0.14 -1.29 -9.81
C ARG A 5 0.34 -0.07 -10.59
N GLN A 6 0.39 -0.20 -11.91
CA GLN A 6 0.71 0.91 -12.81
C GLN A 6 -0.22 2.10 -12.56
N GLY A 7 0.33 3.31 -12.65
CA GLY A 7 -0.40 4.56 -12.40
C GLY A 7 -0.41 5.02 -10.94
N PHE A 8 -0.29 4.11 -9.95
CA PHE A 8 -0.34 4.48 -8.53
C PHE A 8 0.67 5.57 -8.17
N CYS A 9 1.96 5.38 -8.50
CA CYS A 9 2.99 6.34 -8.11
C CYS A 9 2.80 7.70 -8.79
N ALA A 10 2.35 7.73 -10.05
CA ALA A 10 2.13 8.97 -10.78
C ALA A 10 0.97 9.77 -10.17
N ALA A 11 -0.16 9.11 -9.88
CA ALA A 11 -1.30 9.75 -9.21
C ALA A 11 -0.97 10.16 -7.78
N TRP A 12 -0.30 9.31 -6.99
CA TRP A 12 0.08 9.63 -5.61
C TRP A 12 1.03 10.82 -5.52
N ASN A 13 1.93 10.96 -6.50
CA ASN A 13 2.87 12.07 -6.56
C ASN A 13 2.18 13.43 -6.64
N VAL A 14 0.93 13.51 -7.14
CA VAL A 14 0.13 14.75 -7.11
C VAL A 14 -0.06 15.22 -5.67
N PHE A 15 -0.51 14.34 -4.78
CA PHE A 15 -0.73 14.68 -3.37
C PHE A 15 0.57 15.02 -2.63
N VAL A 16 1.68 14.40 -3.03
CA VAL A 16 3.01 14.74 -2.50
C VAL A 16 3.42 16.15 -2.93
N GLN A 17 3.28 16.48 -4.22
CA GLN A 17 3.65 17.79 -4.78
C GLN A 17 2.79 18.92 -4.21
N LEU A 18 1.50 18.66 -3.97
CA LEU A 18 0.58 19.63 -3.35
C LEU A 18 0.82 19.80 -1.84
N GLY A 19 1.59 18.91 -1.20
CA GLY A 19 1.75 18.92 0.27
C GLY A 19 0.55 18.33 1.03
N CYS A 20 -0.40 17.70 0.35
CA CYS A 20 -1.57 17.04 0.97
C CYS A 20 -1.20 15.80 1.80
N THR A 21 0.07 15.41 1.83
CA THR A 21 0.59 14.29 2.63
C THR A 21 1.31 14.76 3.90
N ASP A 22 1.29 16.06 4.19
CA ASP A 22 1.85 16.63 5.41
C ASP A 22 0.92 16.38 6.60
N ASP A 23 1.49 15.89 7.70
CA ASP A 23 0.80 15.60 8.97
C ASP A 23 1.33 16.46 10.13
N SER A 24 2.16 17.47 9.84
CA SER A 24 2.85 18.27 10.85
C SER A 24 2.03 19.44 11.42
N TYR A 25 0.91 19.79 10.78
CA TYR A 25 0.01 20.87 11.22
C TYR A 25 -1.45 20.51 11.00
N ALA A 26 -2.32 21.17 11.74
CA ALA A 26 -3.77 21.04 11.60
C ALA A 26 -4.37 22.24 10.87
N MET A 27 -5.42 21.98 10.11
CA MET A 27 -6.25 22.98 9.42
C MET A 27 -7.64 22.96 10.03
N GLU A 28 -8.26 24.13 10.14
CA GLU A 28 -9.70 24.22 10.36
C GLU A 28 -10.41 23.99 9.02
N VAL A 29 -11.48 23.21 9.05
CA VAL A 29 -12.28 22.88 7.87
C VAL A 29 -13.66 23.52 8.06
N PRO A 30 -13.98 24.59 7.32
CA PRO A 30 -15.32 25.17 7.31
C PRO A 30 -16.39 24.13 6.95
N ALA A 31 -17.59 24.29 7.51
CA ALA A 31 -18.68 23.32 7.32
C ALA A 31 -19.14 23.20 5.85
N ASP A 32 -18.91 24.24 5.05
CA ASP A 32 -19.22 24.33 3.63
C ASP A 32 -18.02 24.02 2.72
N MET A 33 -16.86 23.64 3.28
CA MET A 33 -15.69 23.27 2.50
C MET A 33 -15.94 21.96 1.76
N THR A 34 -15.78 22.00 0.43
CA THR A 34 -15.86 20.85 -0.46
C THR A 34 -14.47 20.29 -0.78
N TRP A 35 -14.39 19.06 -1.28
CA TRP A 35 -13.11 18.50 -1.73
C TRP A 35 -12.42 19.35 -2.79
N SER A 36 -13.17 19.87 -3.77
CA SER A 36 -12.67 20.81 -4.76
C SER A 36 -12.03 22.04 -4.08
N SER A 37 -12.74 22.70 -3.17
CA SER A 37 -12.18 23.86 -2.45
C SER A 37 -10.97 23.51 -1.56
N PHE A 38 -10.92 22.30 -1.02
CA PHE A 38 -9.80 21.81 -0.23
C PHE A 38 -8.54 21.66 -1.09
N PHE A 39 -8.62 21.00 -2.25
CA PHE A 39 -7.47 20.85 -3.13
C PHE A 39 -7.06 22.17 -3.79
N ASP A 40 -8.01 23.04 -4.11
CA ASP A 40 -7.74 24.38 -4.64
C ASP A 40 -6.90 25.24 -3.67
N ALA A 41 -7.11 25.08 -2.36
CA ALA A 41 -6.36 25.81 -1.34
C ALA A 41 -4.84 25.51 -1.33
N PHE A 42 -4.40 24.40 -1.95
CA PHE A 42 -2.98 24.05 -2.11
C PHE A 42 -2.37 24.58 -3.42
N LEU A 43 -3.17 25.22 -4.28
CA LEU A 43 -2.72 25.76 -5.55
C LEU A 43 -2.54 27.29 -5.48
N PRO A 44 -1.69 27.87 -6.34
CA PRO A 44 -1.66 29.31 -6.54
C PRO A 44 -3.01 29.82 -7.05
N PRO A 45 -3.43 31.05 -6.68
CA PRO A 45 -4.68 31.64 -7.16
C PRO A 45 -4.76 31.65 -8.68
N ALA A 46 -5.80 31.01 -9.23
CA ALA A 46 -6.05 30.97 -10.66
C ALA A 46 -7.09 32.03 -11.09
N PRO A 47 -6.99 32.62 -12.29
CA PRO A 47 -7.92 33.65 -12.76
C PRO A 47 -9.34 33.13 -13.01
N ASP A 48 -9.46 31.87 -13.44
CA ASP A 48 -10.68 31.33 -14.06
C ASP A 48 -11.46 30.38 -13.13
N GLY A 49 -10.96 30.11 -11.91
CA GLY A 49 -11.61 29.27 -10.90
C GLY A 49 -11.76 27.78 -11.28
N ASP A 50 -11.19 27.35 -12.41
CA ASP A 50 -11.21 25.94 -12.83
C ASP A 50 -10.06 25.17 -12.17
N LEU A 51 -10.38 24.40 -11.12
CA LEU A 51 -9.44 23.56 -10.40
C LEU A 51 -8.75 22.54 -11.32
N ARG A 52 -9.46 21.97 -12.30
CA ARG A 52 -8.90 20.94 -13.18
C ARG A 52 -7.81 21.53 -14.09
N ALA A 53 -8.11 22.69 -14.70
CA ALA A 53 -7.13 23.42 -15.49
C ALA A 53 -5.94 23.90 -14.65
N SER A 54 -6.22 24.43 -13.44
CA SER A 54 -5.20 24.96 -12.54
C SER A 54 -4.25 23.88 -12.04
N LEU A 55 -4.78 22.74 -11.60
CA LEU A 55 -4.00 21.60 -11.12
C LEU A 55 -3.13 21.01 -12.23
N SER A 56 -3.72 20.76 -13.41
CA SER A 56 -2.99 20.19 -14.54
C SER A 56 -1.89 21.12 -15.05
N GLY A 57 -2.16 22.42 -15.15
CA GLY A 57 -1.16 23.43 -15.51
C GLY A 57 -0.05 23.59 -14.47
N TYR A 58 -0.39 23.60 -13.18
CA TYR A 58 0.58 23.74 -12.08
C TYR A 58 1.55 22.56 -12.02
N LEU A 59 1.07 21.34 -12.24
CA LEU A 59 1.85 20.11 -12.13
C LEU A 59 2.38 19.59 -13.49
N GLY A 60 2.07 20.27 -14.60
CA GLY A 60 2.46 19.85 -15.95
C GLY A 60 1.86 18.53 -16.38
N LEU A 61 0.61 18.24 -15.96
CA LEU A 61 -0.11 17.02 -16.31
C LEU A 61 -0.89 17.19 -17.61
N ASP A 62 -1.09 16.09 -18.34
CA ASP A 62 -2.07 16.04 -19.43
C ASP A 62 -3.49 16.20 -18.84
N PRO A 63 -4.25 17.25 -19.20
CA PRO A 63 -5.61 17.49 -18.69
C PRO A 63 -6.60 16.35 -18.98
N THR A 64 -6.30 15.54 -20.00
CA THR A 64 -7.07 14.39 -20.48
C THR A 64 -6.37 13.05 -20.20
N GLY A 65 -5.28 13.08 -19.43
CA GLY A 65 -4.48 11.90 -19.13
C GLY A 65 -5.01 11.08 -17.95
N GLN A 66 -4.51 9.84 -17.85
CA GLN A 66 -4.90 8.86 -16.83
C GLN A 66 -4.86 9.39 -15.39
N VAL A 67 -3.86 10.22 -15.04
CA VAL A 67 -3.75 10.78 -13.68
C VAL A 67 -4.95 11.66 -13.37
N MET A 68 -5.40 12.50 -14.30
CA MET A 68 -6.55 13.37 -14.10
C MET A 68 -7.84 12.58 -13.93
N ASP A 69 -8.01 11.49 -14.69
CA ASP A 69 -9.15 10.58 -14.53
C ASP A 69 -9.15 9.87 -13.17
N GLN A 70 -7.98 9.50 -12.66
CA GLN A 70 -7.83 8.89 -11.33
C GLN A 70 -8.18 9.88 -10.20
N LEU A 71 -7.76 11.15 -10.32
CA LEU A 71 -8.11 12.21 -9.37
C LEU A 71 -9.62 12.51 -9.39
N ASP A 72 -10.20 12.54 -10.59
CA ASP A 72 -11.64 12.75 -10.77
C ASP A 72 -12.46 11.63 -10.14
N TRP A 73 -12.10 10.37 -10.40
CA TRP A 73 -12.74 9.20 -9.76
C TRP A 73 -12.64 9.26 -8.23
N LEU A 74 -11.49 9.70 -7.70
CA LEU A 74 -11.30 9.86 -6.26
C LEU A 74 -12.22 10.95 -5.69
N GLY A 75 -12.67 11.91 -6.48
CA GLY A 75 -13.53 13.02 -6.05
C GLY A 75 -12.76 14.32 -5.76
N VAL A 76 -11.52 14.45 -6.26
CA VAL A 76 -10.69 15.67 -6.07
C VAL A 76 -11.39 16.91 -6.60
N PHE A 77 -12.13 16.80 -7.70
CA PHE A 77 -12.86 17.91 -8.32
C PHE A 77 -14.34 17.99 -7.87
N GLY A 78 -14.71 17.19 -6.88
CA GLY A 78 -16.07 17.04 -6.40
C GLY A 78 -16.51 18.18 -5.47
N ASN A 79 -17.82 18.45 -5.47
CA ASN A 79 -18.45 19.44 -4.58
C ASN A 79 -19.02 18.80 -3.31
N GLU A 80 -18.73 17.52 -3.07
CA GLU A 80 -19.08 16.85 -1.82
C GLU A 80 -18.35 17.52 -0.64
N PRO A 81 -19.04 17.69 0.50
CA PRO A 81 -18.43 18.27 1.69
C PRO A 81 -17.32 17.36 2.23
N VAL A 82 -16.27 17.96 2.79
CA VAL A 82 -15.15 17.23 3.42
C VAL A 82 -15.64 16.37 4.58
N GLY A 83 -16.64 16.83 5.34
CA GLY A 83 -17.29 16.04 6.40
C GLY A 83 -16.52 15.99 7.73
N LEU A 84 -15.43 16.75 7.85
CA LEU A 84 -14.65 16.94 9.09
C LEU A 84 -14.59 18.43 9.43
N THR A 85 -14.36 18.77 10.70
CA THR A 85 -14.24 20.16 11.16
C THR A 85 -12.79 20.62 11.32
N ALA A 86 -11.85 19.68 11.40
CA ALA A 86 -10.42 19.92 11.48
C ALA A 86 -9.64 18.64 11.13
N GLY A 87 -8.38 18.82 10.76
CA GLY A 87 -7.43 17.73 10.52
C GLY A 87 -6.16 18.25 9.86
N SER A 88 -5.09 17.47 9.89
CA SER A 88 -3.95 17.74 9.01
C SER A 88 -4.31 17.48 7.54
N PRO A 89 -3.59 18.05 6.56
CA PRO A 89 -3.78 17.70 5.16
C PRO A 89 -3.78 16.18 4.92
N ALA A 90 -2.86 15.45 5.55
CA ALA A 90 -2.77 14.00 5.47
C ALA A 90 -4.01 13.29 6.03
N GLN A 91 -4.54 13.75 7.18
CA GLN A 91 -5.75 13.19 7.78
C GLN A 91 -7.00 13.45 6.94
N LEU A 92 -7.12 14.64 6.35
CA LEU A 92 -8.22 14.99 5.46
C LEU A 92 -8.14 14.16 4.16
N LEU A 93 -6.95 14.03 3.57
CA LEU A 93 -6.73 13.14 2.44
C LEU A 93 -7.08 11.69 2.81
N GLN A 94 -6.61 11.18 3.96
CA GLN A 94 -6.95 9.83 4.44
C GLN A 94 -8.47 9.65 4.54
N HIS A 95 -9.19 10.64 5.06
CA HIS A 95 -10.65 10.58 5.16
C HIS A 95 -11.32 10.36 3.79
N LEU A 96 -10.89 11.10 2.76
CA LEU A 96 -11.36 10.88 1.39
C LEU A 96 -11.01 9.48 0.86
N LEU A 97 -9.76 9.06 1.08
CA LEU A 97 -9.26 7.77 0.60
C LEU A 97 -10.03 6.61 1.24
N GLU A 98 -10.30 6.64 2.54
CA GLU A 98 -11.02 5.57 3.25
C GLU A 98 -12.46 5.42 2.77
N GLN A 99 -13.11 6.51 2.38
CA GLN A 99 -14.45 6.47 1.78
C GLN A 99 -14.44 5.80 0.40
N LYS A 100 -13.39 6.04 -0.40
CA LYS A 100 -13.33 5.62 -1.81
C LYS A 100 -12.65 4.27 -2.02
N TRP A 101 -11.69 3.90 -1.18
CA TRP A 101 -10.82 2.71 -1.33
C TRP A 101 -11.23 1.54 -0.43
N ALA A 102 -12.37 1.61 0.24
CA ALA A 102 -12.89 0.50 1.02
C ALA A 102 -13.21 -0.72 0.12
N LEU A 103 -12.86 -1.92 0.60
CA LEU A 103 -13.23 -3.16 -0.07
C LEU A 103 -14.75 -3.36 0.02
N GLY A 104 -15.37 -3.58 -1.14
CA GLY A 104 -16.77 -4.02 -1.24
C GLY A 104 -16.95 -5.46 -0.74
N ALA A 105 -18.20 -5.88 -0.55
CA ALA A 105 -18.53 -7.20 -0.01
C ALA A 105 -17.99 -8.39 -0.83
N GLY A 106 -17.80 -8.22 -2.14
CA GLY A 106 -17.27 -9.24 -3.04
C GLY A 106 -15.81 -9.03 -3.45
N ASP A 107 -15.17 -7.95 -2.98
CA ASP A 107 -13.80 -7.66 -3.33
C ASP A 107 -12.84 -8.54 -2.55
N LYS A 108 -11.67 -8.78 -3.15
CA LYS A 108 -10.57 -9.55 -2.57
C LYS A 108 -9.30 -8.74 -2.65
N ASP A 109 -8.47 -8.84 -1.61
CA ASP A 109 -7.10 -8.36 -1.66
C ASP A 109 -6.14 -9.47 -2.12
N MET A 110 -4.90 -9.09 -2.36
CA MET A 110 -3.86 -10.01 -2.77
C MET A 110 -2.51 -9.54 -2.22
N ILE A 111 -1.77 -10.48 -1.63
CA ILE A 111 -0.38 -10.29 -1.24
C ILE A 111 0.51 -10.93 -2.30
N VAL A 112 1.47 -10.16 -2.79
CA VAL A 112 2.53 -10.63 -3.69
C VAL A 112 3.87 -10.27 -3.06
N MET A 113 4.72 -11.28 -2.86
CA MET A 113 6.09 -11.10 -2.42
C MET A 113 7.03 -11.83 -3.38
N GLN A 114 8.17 -11.22 -3.66
CA GLN A 114 9.18 -11.80 -4.53
C GLN A 114 10.58 -11.55 -3.97
N HIS A 115 11.33 -12.63 -3.79
CA HIS A 115 12.76 -12.60 -3.59
C HIS A 115 13.45 -13.03 -4.88
N VAL A 116 14.49 -12.31 -5.29
CA VAL A 116 15.31 -12.66 -6.46
C VAL A 116 16.77 -12.66 -6.02
N PHE A 117 17.39 -13.83 -6.07
CA PHE A 117 18.80 -14.03 -5.77
C PHE A 117 19.56 -14.26 -7.08
N ARG A 118 20.69 -13.61 -7.25
CA ARG A 118 21.65 -13.91 -8.31
C ARG A 118 22.94 -14.35 -7.64
N TYR A 119 23.43 -15.53 -8.00
CA TYR A 119 24.60 -16.13 -7.37
C TYR A 119 25.43 -16.91 -8.39
N ALA A 120 26.67 -17.18 -8.01
CA ALA A 120 27.56 -18.07 -8.74
C ALA A 120 27.60 -19.43 -8.05
N ARG A 121 27.58 -20.50 -8.85
CA ARG A 121 27.81 -21.86 -8.39
C ARG A 121 28.89 -22.49 -9.27
N GLY A 122 30.14 -22.32 -8.85
CA GLY A 122 31.30 -22.61 -9.69
C GLY A 122 31.41 -21.57 -10.81
N ALA A 123 31.50 -22.04 -12.06
CA ALA A 123 31.55 -21.16 -13.24
C ALA A 123 30.16 -20.66 -13.69
N GLU A 124 29.08 -21.31 -13.26
CA GLU A 124 27.72 -20.96 -13.69
C GLU A 124 27.15 -19.80 -12.89
N ARG A 125 26.57 -18.82 -13.60
CA ARG A 125 25.72 -17.79 -13.01
C ARG A 125 24.29 -18.29 -12.95
N ARG A 126 23.64 -18.12 -11.81
CA ARG A 126 22.28 -18.60 -11.58
C ARG A 126 21.40 -17.51 -11.00
N ARG A 127 20.10 -17.65 -11.22
CA ARG A 127 19.07 -16.84 -10.61
C ARG A 127 18.03 -17.74 -9.95
N LEU A 128 17.77 -17.50 -8.68
CA LEU A 128 16.68 -18.10 -7.93
C LEU A 128 15.61 -17.04 -7.70
N SER A 129 14.37 -17.33 -8.07
CA SER A 129 13.20 -16.50 -7.77
C SER A 129 12.31 -17.27 -6.81
N SER A 130 12.00 -16.69 -5.65
CA SER A 130 11.08 -17.24 -4.65
C SER A 130 9.87 -16.31 -4.55
N SER A 131 8.69 -16.80 -4.93
CA SER A 131 7.48 -15.99 -5.10
C SER A 131 6.34 -16.48 -4.23
N LEU A 132 5.67 -15.57 -3.53
CA LEU A 132 4.47 -15.83 -2.75
C LEU A 132 3.32 -15.04 -3.37
N VAL A 133 2.20 -15.72 -3.63
CA VAL A 133 0.93 -15.10 -4.03
C VAL A 133 -0.15 -15.67 -3.13
N VAL A 134 -0.82 -14.81 -2.37
CA VAL A 134 -1.96 -15.18 -1.52
C VAL A 134 -3.13 -14.27 -1.87
N GLU A 135 -4.26 -14.86 -2.23
CA GLU A 135 -5.51 -14.14 -2.45
C GLU A 135 -6.40 -14.22 -1.19
N GLY A 136 -7.01 -13.10 -0.84
CA GLY A 136 -8.03 -13.03 0.18
C GLY A 136 -9.28 -13.79 -0.24
N ARG A 137 -10.11 -14.16 0.74
CA ARG A 137 -11.39 -14.82 0.46
C ARG A 137 -12.51 -13.80 0.26
N ASP A 138 -12.51 -12.77 1.08
CA ASP A 138 -13.48 -11.66 1.09
C ASP A 138 -12.91 -10.44 1.85
N ARG A 139 -13.74 -9.42 2.06
CA ARG A 139 -13.38 -8.18 2.77
C ARG A 139 -12.97 -8.37 4.25
N THR A 140 -13.25 -9.51 4.86
CA THR A 140 -12.92 -9.83 6.26
C THR A 140 -11.74 -10.80 6.37
N ASP A 141 -11.77 -11.90 5.61
CA ASP A 141 -10.69 -12.89 5.56
C ASP A 141 -9.72 -12.54 4.42
N THR A 142 -9.00 -11.44 4.63
CA THR A 142 -8.06 -10.86 3.65
C THR A 142 -6.72 -11.61 3.63
N ALA A 143 -6.04 -11.63 2.49
CA ALA A 143 -4.68 -12.14 2.36
C ALA A 143 -3.74 -11.43 3.34
N MET A 144 -3.88 -10.11 3.51
CA MET A 144 -3.13 -9.34 4.51
C MET A 144 -3.36 -9.88 5.94
N ALA A 145 -4.62 -10.01 6.37
CA ALA A 145 -4.94 -10.49 7.71
C ALA A 145 -4.38 -11.90 7.96
N ARG A 146 -4.49 -12.80 6.98
CA ARG A 146 -3.94 -14.16 7.07
C ARG A 146 -2.41 -14.16 7.15
N THR A 147 -1.74 -13.47 6.23
CA THR A 147 -0.27 -13.46 6.12
C THR A 147 0.43 -12.69 7.24
N VAL A 148 -0.29 -11.87 8.01
CA VAL A 148 0.24 -11.21 9.22
C VAL A 148 -0.19 -11.93 10.50
N GLY A 149 -1.47 -12.30 10.60
CA GLY A 149 -2.04 -12.87 11.82
C GLY A 149 -1.63 -14.33 12.06
N LEU A 150 -1.55 -15.16 11.02
CA LEU A 150 -1.19 -16.57 11.18
C LEU A 150 0.26 -16.76 11.66
N PRO A 151 1.29 -16.10 11.08
CA PRO A 151 2.64 -16.22 11.60
C PRO A 151 2.75 -15.77 13.07
N LEU A 152 2.02 -14.71 13.45
CA LEU A 152 1.97 -14.24 14.84
C LEU A 152 1.34 -15.29 15.77
N ALA A 153 0.20 -15.87 15.38
CA ALA A 153 -0.49 -16.88 16.18
C ALA A 153 0.36 -18.15 16.36
N ILE A 154 1.02 -18.61 15.29
CA ILE A 154 1.92 -19.76 15.32
C ILE A 154 3.11 -19.48 16.23
N ALA A 155 3.80 -18.34 16.05
CA ALA A 155 4.92 -17.95 16.89
C ALA A 155 4.53 -17.84 18.37
N ALA A 156 3.38 -17.22 18.68
CA ALA A 156 2.87 -17.13 20.05
C ALA A 156 2.63 -18.53 20.66
N ARG A 157 2.04 -19.45 19.89
CA ARG A 157 1.83 -20.85 20.29
C ARG A 157 3.16 -21.56 20.59
N LEU A 158 4.17 -21.41 19.73
CA LEU A 158 5.51 -22.00 19.94
C LEU A 158 6.17 -21.47 21.23
N VAL A 159 6.06 -20.16 21.49
CA VAL A 159 6.59 -19.53 22.71
C VAL A 159 5.88 -20.07 23.96
N LEU A 160 4.55 -20.13 23.95
CA LEU A 160 3.75 -20.61 25.08
C LEU A 160 4.01 -22.09 25.40
N ASN A 161 4.27 -22.90 24.38
CA ASN A 161 4.61 -24.31 24.53
C ASN A 161 6.08 -24.55 24.91
N GLY A 162 6.89 -23.50 25.10
CA GLY A 162 8.30 -23.63 25.43
C GLY A 162 9.18 -24.16 24.30
N GLN A 163 8.69 -24.11 23.05
CA GLN A 163 9.42 -24.57 21.86
C GLN A 163 10.43 -23.51 21.37
N VAL A 164 10.35 -22.28 21.88
CA VAL A 164 11.33 -21.22 21.65
C VAL A 164 12.20 -21.05 22.91
N ALA A 165 13.43 -21.55 22.84
CA ALA A 165 14.38 -21.53 23.95
C ALA A 165 15.06 -20.17 24.16
N GLU A 166 15.27 -19.42 23.08
CA GLU A 166 15.92 -18.11 23.09
C GLU A 166 15.12 -17.10 23.93
N ARG A 167 15.82 -16.12 24.52
CA ARG A 167 15.24 -15.09 25.40
C ARG A 167 15.73 -13.71 24.98
N GLY A 168 14.93 -12.68 25.27
CA GLY A 168 15.21 -11.29 24.92
C GLY A 168 14.30 -10.79 23.81
N VAL A 169 14.75 -9.76 23.08
CA VAL A 169 14.05 -9.23 21.90
C VAL A 169 14.55 -9.99 20.68
N LEU A 170 13.70 -10.84 20.12
CA LEU A 170 14.06 -11.77 19.07
C LEU A 170 13.48 -11.35 17.73
N LEU A 171 14.22 -11.65 16.65
CA LEU A 171 13.77 -11.59 15.26
C LEU A 171 13.74 -13.02 14.70
N PRO A 172 12.90 -13.32 13.69
CA PRO A 172 12.80 -14.65 13.08
C PRO A 172 13.99 -14.94 12.14
N LEU A 173 15.21 -14.97 12.69
CA LEU A 173 16.45 -15.20 11.95
C LEU A 173 17.05 -16.59 12.20
N SER A 174 16.65 -17.27 13.29
CA SER A 174 17.09 -18.63 13.59
C SER A 174 16.14 -19.67 13.01
N SER A 175 16.71 -20.73 12.45
CA SER A 175 15.96 -21.84 11.83
C SER A 175 15.00 -22.50 12.82
N GLY A 176 15.42 -22.65 14.08
CA GLY A 176 14.55 -23.16 15.15
C GLY A 176 13.29 -22.33 15.42
N LEU A 177 13.24 -21.07 14.95
CA LEU A 177 12.06 -20.23 15.00
C LEU A 177 11.31 -20.19 13.66
N TYR A 178 11.99 -19.92 12.55
CA TYR A 178 11.30 -19.73 11.27
C TYR A 178 10.85 -21.03 10.60
N ASP A 179 11.59 -22.15 10.72
CA ASP A 179 11.22 -23.43 10.09
C ASP A 179 9.83 -23.91 10.56
N PRO A 180 9.55 -24.07 11.87
CA PRO A 180 8.24 -24.54 12.31
C PRO A 180 7.09 -23.59 11.96
N ILE A 181 7.37 -22.29 11.81
CA ILE A 181 6.39 -21.31 11.37
C ILE A 181 6.10 -21.49 9.87
N LEU A 182 7.13 -21.63 9.04
CA LEU A 182 6.99 -21.81 7.60
C LEU A 182 6.30 -23.14 7.25
N ASP A 183 6.65 -24.23 7.94
CA ASP A 183 6.05 -25.55 7.75
C ASP A 183 4.52 -25.51 7.98
N GLU A 184 4.09 -24.90 9.11
CA GLU A 184 2.66 -24.77 9.42
C GLU A 184 1.94 -23.79 8.49
N LEU A 185 2.61 -22.72 8.04
CA LEU A 185 2.04 -21.80 7.04
C LEU A 185 1.84 -22.48 5.69
N GLU A 186 2.73 -23.38 5.29
CA GLU A 186 2.59 -24.16 4.06
C GLU A 186 1.35 -25.06 4.10
N GLU A 187 1.08 -25.73 5.22
CA GLU A 187 -0.15 -26.50 5.44
C GLU A 187 -1.43 -25.64 5.32
N LEU A 188 -1.32 -24.35 5.66
CA LEU A 188 -2.40 -23.36 5.54
C LEU A 188 -2.49 -22.71 4.15
N GLY A 189 -1.67 -23.18 3.20
CA GLY A 189 -1.63 -22.71 1.81
C GLY A 189 -0.86 -21.39 1.61
N ILE A 190 0.02 -21.02 2.56
CA ILE A 190 0.88 -19.85 2.49
C ILE A 190 2.33 -20.33 2.33
N ALA A 191 2.75 -20.51 1.08
CA ALA A 191 4.08 -21.01 0.77
C ALA A 191 4.70 -20.25 -0.40
N PHE A 192 6.02 -20.08 -0.34
CA PHE A 192 6.79 -19.58 -1.45
C PHE A 192 6.98 -20.66 -2.51
N ARG A 193 6.96 -20.25 -3.77
CA ARG A 193 7.28 -21.10 -4.92
C ARG A 193 8.61 -20.66 -5.51
N GLU A 194 9.52 -21.61 -5.61
CA GLU A 194 10.88 -21.36 -6.06
C GLU A 194 11.11 -21.81 -7.50
N GLN A 195 11.83 -21.00 -8.25
CA GLN A 195 12.26 -21.30 -9.61
C GLN A 195 13.73 -20.88 -9.79
N GLU A 196 14.57 -21.82 -10.20
CA GLU A 196 15.99 -21.60 -10.48
C GLU A 196 16.26 -21.66 -11.99
N GLU A 197 17.01 -20.70 -12.51
CA GLU A 197 17.47 -20.65 -13.91
C GLU A 197 18.97 -20.38 -14.01
N VAL A 198 19.62 -20.97 -15.02
CA VAL A 198 21.00 -20.64 -15.38
C VAL A 198 20.98 -19.38 -16.24
N LEU A 199 21.75 -18.37 -15.87
CA LEU A 199 21.85 -17.13 -16.62
C LEU A 199 22.84 -17.29 -17.78
N PRO A 200 22.56 -16.68 -18.95
CA PRO A 200 23.53 -16.61 -20.03
C PRO A 200 24.78 -15.84 -19.59
N ASP A 201 25.92 -16.20 -20.19
CA ASP A 201 27.23 -15.57 -19.96
C ASP A 201 27.25 -14.06 -20.26
#